data_AF-A0A0F4QEQ3-F1
#
_entry.id   AF-A0A0F4QEQ3-F1
#
_cell.length_a   1.000
_cell.length_b   1.000
_cell.length_c   1.000
_cell.angle_alpha   90.00
_cell.angle_beta   90.00
_cell.angle_gamma   90.00
#
_symmetry.space_group_name_H-M   'P 1'
#
loop_
_entity.id
_entity.type
_entity.pdbx_description
1 polymer ?
#
loop_
_entity_poly.entity_id
_entity_poly.type
_entity_poly.pdbx_seq_one_letter_code
_entity_poly.pdbx_strand_id
1 'polypeptide(L)'
;MIFKKSLLATSILVATLGLTACGGSSSNDNNNNNNNGQTPDQTTNAKPTSVEPQNSNGEKVTTVKENMVAVEIGKLVATDSDDTTHEFSAPSDDRFEIKEGGILALKAGQYLNYELEPQVTMTVSVEDGQNDPVTLSFTLNVEDEMDYDFISRFEEGKSSVAYSGQIARHVLIKELFNYIKSDEFVNSAKDANATEATLITELNKFYSVSEDDYESIWENRPLTIGAEPAAAQNSLIDISSSHKNLQGKVAGNDPGGQDKKGWTDEGDFVGWPVDTTQNDAEKTPIPDLVVQQLFEQLAERAFEQAIGPRGVEIETIYVTSDGVDLSQLIQKFLYGAVAFSQAADDYLDADKGLLADNTKPVEKDGSVKPYTNLEHQWDEGFGYFGAARNYMSYEDIEIAGKGGRDGFSAGYNDANADGKIDFNSEYNFGNSTNAAKRDLGTAGNTNPTDLTKEAFEAFYNGRQLINSTEGALDVQALEVHANKALLAWEKAIAATVVHYINDTKTALDDLLVELKAEQLDKEKMRAVFNDLAKNWSEMKGFALNFQFNPNSPFYASEHEGEFARLHTLMGNKPVIDADGITDYKQSLDQAREILELVYEFDAENVANW
;
A
#
# COMPACT_ATOMS: atom_id res chain seq x y z
N MET A 1 -3.41 -26.32 23.82
CA MET A 1 -2.50 -25.98 24.94
C MET A 1 -2.37 -24.47 25.01
N ILE A 2 -2.09 -23.90 26.18
CA ILE A 2 -2.10 -22.44 26.41
C ILE A 2 -0.69 -21.86 26.26
N PHE A 3 -0.49 -21.00 25.27
CA PHE A 3 0.62 -20.04 25.17
C PHE A 3 -0.01 -18.70 24.74
N LYS A 4 -0.11 -17.70 25.62
CA LYS A 4 0.92 -16.75 26.08
C LYS A 4 1.20 -15.65 25.04
N LYS A 5 0.63 -14.47 25.29
CA LYS A 5 0.91 -13.22 24.57
C LYS A 5 2.38 -12.82 24.74
N SER A 6 3.01 -12.36 23.67
CA SER A 6 4.30 -11.67 23.72
C SER A 6 4.07 -10.17 23.96
N LEU A 7 4.87 -9.59 24.85
CA LEU A 7 4.93 -8.14 25.12
C LEU A 7 6.41 -7.80 25.29
N LEU A 8 6.84 -6.77 24.56
CA LEU A 8 8.14 -6.07 24.60
C LEU A 8 9.41 -6.93 24.78
N ALA A 9 10.31 -6.81 23.81
CA ALA A 9 11.70 -7.21 23.99
C ALA A 9 12.36 -6.30 25.06
N THR A 10 12.74 -6.88 26.20
CA THR A 10 13.65 -6.24 27.17
C THR A 10 14.82 -7.17 27.41
N SER A 11 16.00 -6.75 26.96
CA SER A 11 17.25 -7.50 27.03
C SER A 11 17.83 -7.49 28.44
N ILE A 12 17.53 -8.52 29.23
CA ILE A 12 18.16 -8.73 30.55
C ILE A 12 19.45 -9.51 30.38
N LEU A 13 20.60 -8.89 30.70
CA LEU A 13 21.89 -9.56 30.81
C LEU A 13 22.42 -9.45 32.25
N VAL A 14 22.59 -10.60 32.90
CA VAL A 14 22.88 -10.69 34.35
C VAL A 14 24.38 -10.63 34.62
N ALA A 15 24.80 -9.73 35.51
CA ALA A 15 26.09 -9.82 36.21
C ALA A 15 25.91 -9.42 37.68
N THR A 16 26.55 -10.16 38.60
CA THR A 16 26.30 -10.09 40.04
C THR A 16 27.54 -9.70 40.85
N LEU A 17 27.29 -8.99 41.96
CA LEU A 17 28.12 -8.83 43.17
C LEU A 17 29.39 -7.95 43.09
N GLY A 18 29.56 -7.08 44.11
CA GLY A 18 30.79 -6.30 44.28
C GLY A 18 30.82 -5.24 45.39
N LEU A 19 29.89 -5.21 46.36
CA LEU A 19 29.94 -4.23 47.45
C LEU A 19 31.04 -4.56 48.47
N THR A 20 32.04 -3.69 48.60
CA THR A 20 32.94 -3.64 49.77
C THR A 20 33.04 -2.22 50.32
N ALA A 21 32.40 -2.00 51.47
CA ALA A 21 32.63 -0.85 52.32
C ALA A 21 33.51 -1.25 53.51
N CYS A 22 34.65 -0.57 53.68
CA CYS A 22 35.52 -0.48 54.87
C CYS A 22 36.55 0.62 54.56
N GLY A 23 37.01 1.45 55.49
CA GLY A 23 36.73 1.55 56.92
C GLY A 23 37.81 2.44 57.54
N GLY A 24 37.44 3.42 58.35
CA GLY A 24 38.38 4.42 58.87
C GLY A 24 39.31 3.88 59.97
N SER A 25 40.46 4.54 60.16
CA SER A 25 41.23 4.52 61.40
C SER A 25 42.08 5.77 61.56
N SER A 26 42.43 6.06 62.82
CA SER A 26 42.68 7.42 63.34
C SER A 26 44.09 7.60 63.92
N SER A 27 44.47 8.87 64.14
CA SER A 27 45.50 9.35 65.08
C SER A 27 46.97 9.13 64.65
N ASN A 28 47.95 9.99 64.96
CA ASN A 28 48.03 11.34 65.57
C ASN A 28 49.36 11.99 65.02
N ASP A 29 49.80 13.23 65.25
CA ASP A 29 49.49 14.27 66.25
C ASP A 29 49.99 15.68 65.80
N ASN A 30 49.81 16.68 66.68
CA ASN A 30 50.63 17.90 66.88
C ASN A 30 50.49 19.14 65.94
N ASN A 31 49.46 19.92 66.25
CA ASN A 31 49.62 21.20 66.96
C ASN A 31 50.42 22.34 66.30
N ASN A 32 49.69 23.31 65.71
CA ASN A 32 49.91 24.70 66.12
C ASN A 32 48.61 25.53 66.07
N ASN A 33 48.50 26.48 66.98
CA ASN A 33 47.28 27.20 67.32
C ASN A 33 47.18 28.52 66.54
N ASN A 34 46.08 28.76 65.83
CA ASN A 34 45.75 30.11 65.37
C ASN A 34 44.23 30.29 65.19
N ASN A 35 43.61 31.02 66.13
CA ASN A 35 42.25 31.50 65.99
C ASN A 35 42.17 32.57 64.90
N ASN A 36 41.62 32.22 63.74
CA ASN A 36 40.95 33.17 62.87
C ASN A 36 39.54 32.64 62.62
N GLY A 37 38.53 33.50 62.73
CA GLY A 37 37.14 33.11 62.55
C GLY A 37 36.87 32.76 61.09
N GLN A 38 36.79 31.46 60.78
CA GLN A 38 36.11 31.00 59.59
C GLN A 38 34.61 31.03 59.88
N THR A 39 33.91 31.99 59.26
CA THR A 39 32.54 31.73 58.80
C THR A 39 32.52 30.41 58.02
N PRO A 40 31.43 29.62 58.08
CA PRO A 40 31.28 28.47 57.21
C PRO A 40 31.53 28.90 55.77
N ASP A 41 32.34 28.15 55.06
CA ASP A 41 32.55 28.35 53.63
C ASP A 41 31.19 28.13 52.97
N GLN A 42 30.58 29.21 52.45
CA GLN A 42 29.36 29.07 51.67
C GLN A 42 29.77 28.48 50.33
N THR A 43 29.58 27.17 50.19
CA THR A 43 29.56 26.50 48.90
C THR A 43 28.56 27.23 48.02
N THR A 44 29.06 28.07 47.11
CA THR A 44 28.22 28.75 46.13
C THR A 44 27.67 27.70 45.19
N ASN A 45 26.34 27.52 45.19
CA ASN A 45 25.68 26.53 44.35
C ASN A 45 26.13 26.72 42.89
N ALA A 46 26.70 25.69 42.26
CA ALA A 46 26.98 25.78 40.84
C ALA A 46 25.68 25.89 40.05
N LYS A 47 25.77 26.42 38.83
CA LYS A 47 24.64 26.44 37.90
C LYS A 47 24.67 25.19 37.02
N PRO A 48 23.51 24.64 36.61
CA PRO A 48 23.43 23.60 35.59
C PRO A 48 24.26 23.93 34.34
N THR A 49 24.97 22.93 33.81
CA THR A 49 25.97 23.09 32.73
C THR A 49 25.57 22.45 31.40
N SER A 50 24.70 21.45 31.42
CA SER A 50 24.07 20.85 30.25
C SER A 50 22.69 20.30 30.61
N VAL A 51 21.85 20.06 29.60
CA VAL A 51 20.57 19.36 29.74
C VAL A 51 20.41 18.42 28.55
N GLU A 52 20.01 17.17 28.81
CA GLU A 52 19.92 16.13 27.79
C GLU A 52 18.72 15.22 28.09
N PRO A 53 17.91 14.80 27.10
CA PRO A 53 16.93 13.74 27.28
C PRO A 53 17.64 12.39 27.42
N GLN A 54 17.16 11.55 28.33
CA GLN A 54 17.66 10.20 28.58
C GLN A 54 16.53 9.16 28.48
N ASN A 55 16.85 7.99 27.95
CA ASN A 55 15.93 6.85 27.90
C ASN A 55 15.74 6.21 29.30
N SER A 56 14.92 5.17 29.38
CA SER A 56 14.66 4.44 30.64
C SER A 56 15.87 3.73 31.26
N ASN A 57 16.98 3.56 30.51
CA ASN A 57 18.24 3.02 30.99
C ASN A 57 19.22 4.11 31.50
N GLY A 58 18.88 5.40 31.34
CA GLY A 58 19.78 6.53 31.62
C GLY A 58 20.77 6.85 30.50
N GLU A 59 20.53 6.33 29.29
CA GLU A 59 21.37 6.60 28.12
C GLU A 59 20.86 7.84 27.40
N LYS A 60 21.77 8.70 26.92
CA LYS A 60 21.44 9.92 26.17
C LYS A 60 20.66 9.60 24.90
N VAL A 61 19.55 10.30 24.70
CA VAL A 61 18.78 10.30 23.45
C VAL A 61 19.27 11.45 22.57
N THR A 62 19.79 11.13 21.39
CA THR A 62 20.29 12.11 20.40
C THR A 62 19.47 12.13 19.13
N THR A 63 18.48 11.25 19.02
CA THR A 63 17.80 10.94 17.76
C THR A 63 16.33 10.67 18.05
N VAL A 64 15.44 11.16 17.19
CA VAL A 64 14.01 10.87 17.19
C VAL A 64 13.63 10.45 15.78
N LYS A 65 13.01 9.29 15.66
CA LYS A 65 12.47 8.79 14.40
C LYS A 65 11.37 9.72 13.89
N GLU A 66 11.38 10.03 12.60
CA GLU A 66 10.35 10.88 11.99
C GLU A 66 8.97 10.20 11.95
N ASN A 67 7.93 10.96 11.57
CA ASN A 67 6.53 10.51 11.49
C ASN A 67 5.97 9.91 12.81
N MET A 68 6.73 9.96 13.91
CA MET A 68 6.33 9.45 15.23
C MET A 68 5.46 10.47 15.97
N VAL A 69 4.16 10.20 16.00
CA VAL A 69 3.15 11.07 16.61
C VAL A 69 3.16 10.97 18.15
N ALA A 70 3.11 12.12 18.84
CA ALA A 70 2.92 12.23 20.30
C ALA A 70 3.92 11.42 21.16
N VAL A 71 5.09 11.09 20.60
CA VAL A 71 6.06 10.16 21.16
C VAL A 71 6.75 10.74 22.41
N GLU A 72 7.00 9.87 23.40
CA GLU A 72 7.87 10.21 24.53
C GLU A 72 9.32 9.95 24.16
N ILE A 73 10.14 10.99 24.24
CA ILE A 73 11.53 10.99 23.74
C ILE A 73 12.48 10.56 24.86
N GLY A 74 12.29 11.07 26.06
CA GLY A 74 13.10 10.74 27.22
C GLY A 74 12.94 11.73 28.36
N LYS A 75 13.43 11.36 29.55
CA LYS A 75 13.45 12.25 30.71
C LYS A 75 14.59 13.26 30.54
N LEU A 76 14.30 14.55 30.67
CA LEU A 76 15.34 15.58 30.76
C LEU A 76 16.14 15.41 32.05
N VAL A 77 17.46 15.38 31.90
CA VAL A 77 18.43 15.34 32.99
C VAL A 77 19.41 16.49 32.78
N ALA A 78 19.56 17.34 33.79
CA ALA A 78 20.57 18.38 33.80
C ALA A 78 21.87 17.86 34.45
N THR A 79 23.02 18.31 33.94
CA THR A 79 24.32 18.06 34.58
C THR A 79 24.69 19.24 35.46
N ASP A 80 24.76 18.96 36.75
CA ASP A 80 25.02 19.90 37.84
C ASP A 80 25.99 19.20 38.82
N SER A 81 26.89 19.96 39.45
CA SER A 81 27.93 19.40 40.32
C SER A 81 27.50 19.18 41.77
N ASP A 82 26.40 19.83 42.18
CA ASP A 82 26.01 19.95 43.59
C ASP A 82 24.50 19.89 43.83
N ASP A 83 23.65 20.03 42.79
CA ASP A 83 22.24 19.61 42.84
C ASP A 83 21.93 18.40 41.94
N THR A 84 20.88 17.66 42.30
CA THR A 84 20.30 16.56 41.53
C THR A 84 18.81 16.78 41.21
N THR A 85 18.31 17.97 41.53
CA THR A 85 16.90 18.35 41.51
C THR A 85 16.76 19.60 40.66
N HIS A 86 16.03 19.49 39.55
CA HIS A 86 15.93 20.56 38.57
C HIS A 86 14.50 20.73 38.09
N GLU A 87 14.06 21.97 37.99
CA GLU A 87 12.83 22.33 37.28
C GLU A 87 13.15 22.84 35.87
N PHE A 88 12.29 22.54 34.91
CA PHE A 88 12.49 22.81 33.49
C PHE A 88 11.36 23.69 32.94
N SER A 89 11.72 24.76 32.22
CA SER A 89 10.73 25.53 31.45
C SER A 89 10.18 24.72 30.28
N ALA A 90 9.07 25.18 29.69
CA ALA A 90 8.66 24.69 28.37
C ALA A 90 9.84 24.78 27.37
N PRO A 91 9.97 23.82 26.42
CA PRO A 91 10.94 23.90 25.33
C PRO A 91 10.67 25.13 24.44
N SER A 92 11.72 25.62 23.76
CA SER A 92 11.59 26.71 22.79
C SER A 92 10.95 26.32 21.46
N ASP A 93 10.70 25.02 21.25
CA ASP A 93 10.00 24.51 20.08
C ASP A 93 8.57 24.14 20.48
N ASP A 94 7.59 24.80 19.86
CA ASP A 94 6.18 24.66 20.19
C ASP A 94 5.59 23.27 19.84
N ARG A 95 6.29 22.40 19.11
CA ARG A 95 5.88 21.00 18.89
C ARG A 95 6.07 20.12 20.12
N PHE A 96 6.95 20.53 21.04
CA PHE A 96 7.37 19.71 22.18
C PHE A 96 6.75 20.20 23.50
N GLU A 97 6.61 19.27 24.44
CA GLU A 97 6.19 19.53 25.82
C GLU A 97 7.03 18.73 26.82
N ILE A 98 6.98 19.15 28.08
CA ILE A 98 7.55 18.40 29.21
C ILE A 98 6.39 17.92 30.07
N LYS A 99 6.15 16.61 30.04
CA LYS A 99 5.14 15.91 30.83
C LYS A 99 5.62 15.72 32.28
N GLU A 100 4.70 15.23 33.13
CA GLU A 100 4.98 14.93 34.54
C GLU A 100 6.26 14.07 34.72
N GLY A 101 7.08 14.41 35.72
CA GLY A 101 8.36 13.74 35.95
C GLY A 101 9.53 14.22 35.07
N GLY A 102 9.32 15.24 34.23
CA GLY A 102 10.36 15.83 33.39
C GLY A 102 10.55 15.12 32.05
N ILE A 103 9.51 14.44 31.55
CA ILE A 103 9.58 13.65 30.30
C ILE A 103 9.35 14.58 29.10
N LEU A 104 10.36 14.75 28.26
CA LEU A 104 10.23 15.42 26.96
C LEU A 104 9.41 14.53 26.01
N ALA A 105 8.41 15.13 25.36
CA ALA A 105 7.57 14.47 24.37
C ALA A 105 7.18 15.43 23.25
N LEU A 106 6.79 14.89 22.10
CA LEU A 106 5.99 15.62 21.12
C LEU A 106 4.56 15.78 21.66
N LYS A 107 3.93 16.92 21.38
CA LYS A 107 2.52 17.17 21.69
C LYS A 107 1.62 16.29 20.80
N ALA A 108 0.36 16.12 21.22
CA ALA A 108 -0.65 15.45 20.40
C ALA A 108 -0.82 16.17 19.05
N GLY A 109 -0.89 15.39 17.96
CA GLY A 109 -1.01 15.93 16.60
C GLY A 109 0.26 16.63 16.08
N GLN A 110 1.44 16.35 16.66
CA GLN A 110 2.72 16.87 16.19
C GLN A 110 3.67 15.70 15.87
N TYR A 111 4.42 15.86 14.78
CA TYR A 111 5.45 14.94 14.29
C TYR A 111 6.67 15.75 13.83
N LEU A 112 7.75 15.04 13.51
CA LEU A 112 8.93 15.58 12.81
C LEU A 112 8.97 14.96 11.42
N ASN A 113 9.44 15.71 10.43
CA ASN A 113 9.68 15.24 9.07
C ASN A 113 11.13 15.61 8.70
N TYR A 114 11.87 14.64 8.19
CA TYR A 114 13.31 14.71 7.96
C TYR A 114 13.66 15.59 6.75
N GLU A 115 12.89 15.53 5.67
CA GLU A 115 13.15 16.30 4.43
C GLU A 115 13.00 17.81 4.66
N LEU A 116 12.14 18.21 5.60
CA LEU A 116 11.96 19.61 6.01
C LEU A 116 12.95 20.03 7.10
N GLU A 117 13.22 19.19 8.10
CA GLU A 117 14.05 19.55 9.25
C GLU A 117 14.82 18.35 9.84
N PRO A 118 16.01 18.01 9.31
CA PRO A 118 16.76 16.83 9.75
C PRO A 118 17.39 16.94 11.15
N GLN A 119 17.36 18.13 11.77
CA GLN A 119 17.85 18.37 13.14
C GLN A 119 17.04 19.45 13.85
N VAL A 120 16.44 19.12 14.99
CA VAL A 120 15.74 20.07 15.85
C VAL A 120 16.66 20.49 16.99
N THR A 121 16.97 21.78 17.10
CA THR A 121 17.73 22.35 18.23
C THR A 121 16.80 23.13 19.15
N MET A 122 16.66 22.65 20.39
CA MET A 122 15.81 23.24 21.41
C MET A 122 16.62 23.90 22.52
N THR A 123 16.00 24.89 23.17
CA THR A 123 16.46 25.45 24.43
C THR A 123 15.43 25.24 25.54
N VAL A 124 15.90 25.01 26.75
CA VAL A 124 15.11 24.88 27.98
C VAL A 124 15.82 25.66 29.07
N SER A 125 15.07 26.40 29.90
CA SER A 125 15.62 27.03 31.09
C SER A 125 15.55 26.08 32.27
N VAL A 126 16.68 25.87 32.94
CA VAL A 126 16.85 24.96 34.07
C VAL A 126 17.03 25.76 35.34
N GLU A 127 16.25 25.45 36.38
CA GLU A 127 16.31 26.05 37.70
C GLU A 127 16.70 25.00 38.76
N ASP A 128 17.66 25.33 39.61
CA ASP A 128 18.18 24.51 40.74
C ASP A 128 17.59 24.97 42.10
N GLY A 129 16.64 25.92 42.08
CA GLY A 129 16.00 26.53 43.25
C GLY A 129 16.90 27.44 44.09
N GLN A 130 18.16 27.68 43.68
CA GLN A 130 19.15 28.45 44.44
C GLN A 130 19.82 29.57 43.62
N ASN A 131 19.95 29.39 42.31
CA ASN A 131 20.47 30.33 41.32
C ASN A 131 19.36 30.86 40.40
N ASP A 132 19.61 32.01 39.75
CA ASP A 132 18.78 32.42 38.61
C ASP A 132 18.80 31.32 37.51
N PRO A 133 17.66 31.00 36.87
CA PRO A 133 17.59 29.96 35.84
C PRO A 133 18.59 30.13 34.69
N VAL A 134 19.06 29.02 34.13
CA VAL A 134 19.99 29.01 32.99
C VAL A 134 19.34 28.37 31.77
N THR A 135 19.27 29.12 30.67
CA THR A 135 18.87 28.58 29.37
C THR A 135 20.00 27.74 28.78
N LEU A 136 19.74 26.45 28.60
CA LEU A 136 20.66 25.46 28.02
C LEU A 136 20.03 24.87 26.76
N SER A 137 20.87 24.43 25.82
CA SER A 137 20.44 23.91 24.52
C SER A 137 20.82 22.45 24.32
N PHE A 138 19.98 21.70 23.63
CA PHE A 138 20.29 20.36 23.12
C PHE A 138 19.71 20.18 21.71
N THR A 139 20.27 19.24 20.97
CA THR A 139 19.86 18.94 19.59
C THR A 139 19.43 17.49 19.50
N LEU A 140 18.31 17.25 18.82
CA LEU A 140 17.84 15.95 18.39
C LEU A 140 18.02 15.87 16.87
N ASN A 141 18.70 14.83 16.39
CA ASN A 141 18.66 14.48 14.98
C ASN A 141 17.30 13.84 14.68
N VAL A 142 16.74 14.13 13.52
CA VAL A 142 15.62 13.36 12.98
C VAL A 142 16.19 12.16 12.25
N GLU A 143 15.64 10.97 12.48
CA GLU A 143 16.01 9.75 11.77
C GLU A 143 15.03 9.50 10.62
N ASP A 144 15.59 9.62 9.42
CA ASP A 144 15.08 9.38 8.07
C ASP A 144 14.41 7.98 7.96
N GLU A 145 13.15 7.95 7.53
CA GLU A 145 12.45 6.76 7.06
C GLU A 145 12.44 6.70 5.53
N MET A 146 12.45 5.48 4.97
CA MET A 146 12.13 5.32 3.55
C MET A 146 10.62 5.46 3.32
N ASP A 147 10.13 6.69 3.37
CA ASP A 147 8.79 7.08 2.94
C ASP A 147 8.80 7.74 1.55
N TYR A 148 7.63 8.05 1.00
CA TYR A 148 7.48 8.61 -0.33
C TYR A 148 7.17 10.13 -0.28
N ASP A 149 7.79 10.91 0.60
CA ASP A 149 7.52 12.35 0.78
C ASP A 149 8.59 13.31 0.20
N PHE A 150 8.92 13.13 -1.08
CA PHE A 150 9.92 13.94 -1.79
C PHE A 150 9.60 15.44 -1.85
N ILE A 151 10.46 16.27 -1.24
CA ILE A 151 10.40 17.74 -1.28
C ILE A 151 10.93 18.30 -2.63
N SER A 152 10.30 19.39 -3.06
CA SER A 152 10.56 20.13 -4.29
C SER A 152 11.92 20.83 -4.31
N ARG A 153 12.59 20.74 -5.46
CA ARG A 153 13.77 21.54 -5.80
C ARG A 153 13.45 22.97 -6.22
N PHE A 154 12.18 23.30 -6.48
CA PHE A 154 11.77 24.56 -7.09
C PHE A 154 10.97 25.45 -6.13
N GLU A 155 10.29 24.86 -5.14
CA GLU A 155 9.51 25.57 -4.12
C GLU A 155 9.85 25.04 -2.72
N GLU A 156 10.53 25.88 -1.92
CA GLU A 156 10.94 25.54 -0.55
C GLU A 156 9.75 25.11 0.33
N GLY A 157 9.89 23.97 1.00
CA GLY A 157 8.85 23.43 1.89
C GLY A 157 7.60 22.88 1.18
N LYS A 158 7.67 22.59 -0.13
CA LYS A 158 6.57 21.93 -0.87
C LYS A 158 6.92 20.49 -1.22
N SER A 159 5.97 19.58 -1.03
CA SER A 159 6.04 18.26 -1.64
C SER A 159 6.02 18.40 -3.17
N SER A 160 6.87 17.63 -3.83
CA SER A 160 6.88 17.44 -5.29
C SER A 160 6.01 16.27 -5.74
N VAL A 161 5.42 15.52 -4.80
CA VAL A 161 4.73 14.26 -5.06
C VAL A 161 3.27 14.49 -5.45
N ALA A 162 2.88 14.05 -6.64
CA ALA A 162 1.51 14.21 -7.15
C ALA A 162 1.05 13.06 -8.06
N TYR A 163 -0.01 12.36 -7.63
CA TYR A 163 -0.60 11.23 -8.37
C TYR A 163 -2.11 11.01 -8.06
N SER A 164 -2.85 12.05 -7.66
CA SER A 164 -4.24 11.87 -7.19
C SER A 164 -5.22 11.34 -8.25
N GLY A 165 -4.87 11.46 -9.55
CA GLY A 165 -5.63 10.85 -10.64
C GLY A 165 -5.53 9.32 -10.70
N GLN A 166 -4.50 8.74 -10.09
CA GLN A 166 -4.25 7.31 -9.99
C GLN A 166 -5.09 6.74 -8.84
N ILE A 167 -5.05 7.42 -7.68
CA ILE A 167 -5.87 7.13 -6.50
C ILE A 167 -7.36 7.20 -6.85
N ALA A 168 -7.79 8.24 -7.55
CA ALA A 168 -9.17 8.34 -8.03
C ALA A 168 -9.60 7.14 -8.89
N ARG A 169 -8.67 6.50 -9.63
CA ARG A 169 -8.96 5.29 -10.42
C ARG A 169 -8.95 4.02 -9.59
N HIS A 170 -8.08 3.89 -8.58
CA HIS A 170 -8.22 2.84 -7.56
C HIS A 170 -9.57 2.91 -6.86
N VAL A 171 -10.03 4.12 -6.53
CA VAL A 171 -11.35 4.36 -5.95
C VAL A 171 -12.45 4.01 -6.95
N LEU A 172 -12.42 4.46 -8.20
CA LEU A 172 -13.40 4.06 -9.21
C LEU A 172 -13.51 2.54 -9.42
N ILE A 173 -12.38 1.80 -9.46
CA ILE A 173 -12.38 0.33 -9.56
C ILE A 173 -13.06 -0.29 -8.33
N LYS A 174 -12.82 0.27 -7.14
CA LYS A 174 -13.39 -0.22 -5.88
C LYS A 174 -14.86 0.14 -5.71
N GLU A 175 -15.27 1.34 -6.13
CA GLU A 175 -16.66 1.79 -6.17
C GLU A 175 -17.49 0.97 -7.17
N LEU A 176 -16.98 0.70 -8.37
CA LEU A 176 -17.64 -0.20 -9.33
C LEU A 176 -17.83 -1.61 -8.75
N PHE A 177 -16.79 -2.19 -8.15
CA PHE A 177 -16.88 -3.49 -7.48
C PHE A 177 -17.91 -3.49 -6.34
N ASN A 178 -17.89 -2.47 -5.48
CA ASN A 178 -18.83 -2.33 -4.38
C ASN A 178 -20.27 -2.13 -4.89
N TYR A 179 -20.48 -1.35 -5.96
CA TYR A 179 -21.77 -1.14 -6.62
C TYR A 179 -22.36 -2.46 -7.13
N ILE A 180 -21.60 -3.26 -7.91
CA ILE A 180 -22.07 -4.55 -8.45
C ILE A 180 -22.52 -5.51 -7.33
N LYS A 181 -21.93 -5.41 -6.14
CA LYS A 181 -22.25 -6.26 -4.98
C LYS A 181 -23.28 -5.64 -4.03
N SER A 182 -23.81 -4.46 -4.34
CA SER A 182 -24.70 -3.69 -3.46
C SER A 182 -26.19 -3.99 -3.71
N ASP A 183 -27.02 -3.62 -2.73
CA ASP A 183 -28.47 -3.53 -2.91
C ASP A 183 -28.86 -2.45 -3.96
N GLU A 184 -28.01 -1.45 -4.25
CA GLU A 184 -28.27 -0.45 -5.28
C GLU A 184 -28.38 -1.12 -6.66
N PHE A 185 -27.38 -1.93 -7.03
CA PHE A 185 -27.40 -2.70 -8.30
C PHE A 185 -28.53 -3.72 -8.35
N VAL A 186 -28.81 -4.42 -7.24
CA VAL A 186 -29.96 -5.35 -7.14
C VAL A 186 -31.29 -4.64 -7.34
N ASN A 187 -31.44 -3.41 -6.87
CA ASN A 187 -32.63 -2.59 -7.07
C ASN A 187 -32.70 -2.03 -8.50
N SER A 188 -31.58 -1.58 -9.08
CA SER A 188 -31.48 -1.18 -10.49
C SER A 188 -31.93 -2.31 -11.43
N ALA A 189 -31.52 -3.55 -11.18
CA ALA A 189 -31.91 -4.71 -11.99
C ALA A 189 -33.40 -5.11 -11.82
N LYS A 190 -34.05 -4.66 -10.74
CA LYS A 190 -35.45 -4.95 -10.41
C LYS A 190 -36.41 -3.80 -10.68
N ASP A 191 -35.94 -2.67 -11.22
CA ASP A 191 -36.84 -1.57 -11.61
C ASP A 191 -37.79 -2.02 -12.73
N ALA A 192 -39.01 -1.48 -12.73
CA ALA A 192 -40.04 -1.83 -13.70
C ALA A 192 -39.69 -1.47 -15.16
N ASN A 193 -38.69 -0.59 -15.36
CA ASN A 193 -38.18 -0.17 -16.67
C ASN A 193 -36.75 -0.66 -16.92
N ALA A 194 -36.22 -1.53 -16.04
CA ALA A 194 -34.87 -2.07 -16.16
C ALA A 194 -34.72 -2.90 -17.44
N THR A 195 -33.61 -2.68 -18.12
CA THR A 195 -33.12 -3.42 -19.30
C THR A 195 -31.60 -3.57 -19.19
N GLU A 196 -31.02 -4.47 -19.98
CA GLU A 196 -29.56 -4.65 -20.03
C GLU A 196 -28.84 -3.33 -20.33
N ALA A 197 -29.32 -2.59 -21.34
CA ALA A 197 -28.78 -1.28 -21.73
C ALA A 197 -28.84 -0.24 -20.59
N THR A 198 -29.89 -0.24 -19.75
CA THR A 198 -29.94 0.66 -18.59
C THR A 198 -28.97 0.24 -17.49
N LEU A 199 -28.73 -1.06 -17.27
CA LEU A 199 -27.71 -1.52 -16.31
C LEU A 199 -26.30 -1.18 -16.78
N ILE A 200 -26.00 -1.38 -18.06
CA ILE A 200 -24.73 -0.97 -18.68
C ILE A 200 -24.55 0.56 -18.54
N THR A 201 -25.62 1.35 -18.67
CA THR A 201 -25.57 2.80 -18.43
C THR A 201 -25.21 3.15 -16.98
N GLU A 202 -25.76 2.43 -15.99
CA GLU A 202 -25.38 2.61 -14.58
C GLU A 202 -23.93 2.20 -14.29
N LEU A 203 -23.47 1.07 -14.84
CA LEU A 203 -22.06 0.62 -14.72
C LEU A 203 -21.09 1.64 -15.36
N ASN A 204 -21.47 2.23 -16.49
CA ASN A 204 -20.67 3.23 -17.18
C ASN A 204 -20.53 4.58 -16.44
N LYS A 205 -21.32 4.86 -15.40
CA LYS A 205 -21.10 6.00 -14.49
C LYS A 205 -19.79 5.89 -13.68
N PHE A 206 -19.30 4.67 -13.48
CA PHE A 206 -18.02 4.38 -12.84
C PHE A 206 -16.90 4.17 -13.88
N TYR A 207 -17.23 3.55 -15.01
CA TYR A 207 -16.24 3.14 -16.00
C TYR A 207 -15.89 4.21 -17.04
N SER A 208 -16.88 4.81 -17.70
CA SER A 208 -16.70 5.66 -18.89
C SER A 208 -17.49 6.98 -18.82
N VAL A 209 -17.65 7.53 -17.62
CA VAL A 209 -18.34 8.82 -17.41
C VAL A 209 -17.70 9.93 -18.25
N SER A 210 -18.54 10.76 -18.87
CA SER A 210 -18.11 11.90 -19.71
C SER A 210 -17.58 13.04 -18.85
N GLU A 211 -16.86 14.00 -19.44
CA GLU A 211 -16.43 15.22 -18.73
C GLU A 211 -17.64 16.08 -18.30
N ASP A 212 -18.64 16.22 -19.18
CA ASP A 212 -19.87 17.00 -18.94
C ASP A 212 -20.73 16.41 -17.79
N ASP A 213 -20.78 15.07 -17.66
CA ASP A 213 -21.60 14.40 -16.64
C ASP A 213 -20.84 14.20 -15.30
N TYR A 214 -19.51 14.29 -15.30
CA TYR A 214 -18.64 13.91 -14.16
C TYR A 214 -19.04 14.59 -12.85
N GLU A 215 -19.16 15.92 -12.86
CA GLU A 215 -19.54 16.70 -11.68
C GLU A 215 -20.91 16.28 -11.16
N SER A 216 -21.90 16.13 -12.06
CA SER A 216 -23.27 15.75 -11.69
C SER A 216 -23.41 14.37 -11.05
N ILE A 217 -22.49 13.44 -11.38
CA ILE A 217 -22.47 12.08 -10.85
C ILE A 217 -21.62 11.99 -9.58
N TRP A 218 -20.48 12.68 -9.53
CA TRP A 218 -19.43 12.42 -8.54
C TRP A 218 -19.22 13.51 -7.48
N GLU A 219 -19.74 14.74 -7.65
CA GLU A 219 -19.61 15.81 -6.64
C GLU A 219 -20.25 15.42 -5.30
N ASN A 220 -21.47 14.87 -5.37
CA ASN A 220 -22.30 14.58 -4.19
C ASN A 220 -22.51 13.09 -3.93
N ARG A 221 -21.81 12.19 -4.65
CA ARG A 221 -21.87 10.74 -4.41
C ARG A 221 -20.87 10.37 -3.30
N PRO A 222 -21.34 9.91 -2.11
CA PRO A 222 -20.45 9.47 -1.05
C PRO A 222 -19.65 8.24 -1.48
N LEU A 223 -18.37 8.21 -1.13
CA LEU A 223 -17.55 7.01 -1.31
C LEU A 223 -18.01 5.89 -0.38
N THR A 224 -17.99 4.66 -0.89
CA THR A 224 -18.25 3.43 -0.11
C THR A 224 -16.99 2.88 0.56
N ILE A 225 -15.82 3.40 0.20
CA ILE A 225 -14.55 3.21 0.91
C ILE A 225 -14.56 4.06 2.17
N GLY A 226 -14.24 3.46 3.31
CA GLY A 226 -14.17 4.14 4.60
C GLY A 226 -12.86 3.87 5.33
N ALA A 227 -12.54 4.73 6.27
CA ALA A 227 -11.41 4.62 7.16
C ALA A 227 -11.79 5.12 8.57
N GLU A 228 -11.06 4.72 9.60
CA GLU A 228 -11.19 5.22 10.98
C GLU A 228 -9.80 5.60 11.53
N PRO A 229 -9.50 6.88 11.78
CA PRO A 229 -10.42 8.03 11.71
C PRO A 229 -10.92 8.32 10.27
N ALA A 230 -12.02 9.07 10.19
CA ALA A 230 -12.73 9.32 8.94
C ALA A 230 -11.81 9.89 7.83
N ALA A 231 -12.03 9.44 6.59
CA ALA A 231 -11.23 9.86 5.46
C ALA A 231 -11.26 11.39 5.22
N ALA A 232 -10.17 11.94 4.69
CA ALA A 232 -10.10 13.34 4.32
C ALA A 232 -11.04 13.69 3.15
N GLN A 233 -11.26 12.73 2.25
CA GLN A 233 -12.13 12.83 1.08
C GLN A 233 -13.47 12.11 1.30
N ASN A 234 -14.57 12.76 0.90
CA ASN A 234 -15.94 12.25 0.98
C ASN A 234 -16.49 11.86 -0.40
N SER A 235 -15.97 12.50 -1.46
CA SER A 235 -16.35 12.33 -2.86
C SER A 235 -15.14 11.96 -3.73
N LEU A 236 -15.37 11.55 -4.98
CA LEU A 236 -14.29 11.33 -5.95
C LEU A 236 -13.61 12.66 -6.38
N ILE A 237 -14.36 13.76 -6.36
CA ILE A 237 -13.87 15.11 -6.71
C ILE A 237 -12.92 15.64 -5.62
N ASP A 238 -13.16 15.27 -4.36
CA ASP A 238 -12.26 15.58 -3.23
C ASP A 238 -10.89 14.92 -3.39
N ILE A 239 -10.81 13.77 -4.09
CA ILE A 239 -9.55 13.09 -4.43
C ILE A 239 -8.91 13.78 -5.65
N SER A 240 -9.67 13.91 -6.74
CA SER A 240 -9.21 14.53 -7.98
C SER A 240 -10.29 15.43 -8.58
N SER A 241 -10.07 16.74 -8.49
CA SER A 241 -10.98 17.77 -9.01
C SER A 241 -11.09 17.84 -10.53
N SER A 242 -10.14 17.27 -11.27
CA SER A 242 -10.24 17.13 -12.72
C SER A 242 -10.88 15.79 -13.09
N HIS A 243 -11.62 15.73 -14.21
CA HIS A 243 -12.31 14.53 -14.73
C HIS A 243 -11.45 13.26 -14.65
N LYS A 244 -12.05 12.17 -14.14
CA LYS A 244 -11.47 10.83 -14.11
C LYS A 244 -12.51 9.81 -14.54
N ASN A 245 -12.10 8.90 -15.41
CA ASN A 245 -12.78 7.66 -15.71
C ASN A 245 -11.75 6.53 -15.83
N LEU A 246 -12.23 5.29 -15.96
CA LEU A 246 -11.40 4.10 -16.15
C LEU A 246 -11.13 3.85 -17.64
N GLN A 247 -12.14 3.99 -18.50
CA GLN A 247 -12.06 3.70 -19.94
C GLN A 247 -10.86 4.39 -20.60
N GLY A 248 -10.70 5.71 -20.39
CA GLY A 248 -9.62 6.50 -20.99
C GLY A 248 -8.21 6.17 -20.46
N LYS A 249 -8.09 5.20 -19.56
CA LYS A 249 -6.82 4.64 -19.06
C LYS A 249 -6.77 3.10 -19.11
N VAL A 250 -7.74 2.45 -19.77
CA VAL A 250 -7.62 1.05 -20.16
C VAL A 250 -6.59 0.90 -21.28
N ALA A 251 -5.82 -0.19 -21.27
CA ALA A 251 -4.82 -0.50 -22.29
C ALA A 251 -5.38 -0.38 -23.72
N GLY A 252 -4.67 0.36 -24.56
CA GLY A 252 -5.00 0.74 -25.93
C GLY A 252 -5.74 2.08 -26.08
N ASN A 253 -6.39 2.60 -25.04
CA ASN A 253 -7.11 3.88 -25.09
C ASN A 253 -6.19 5.12 -24.87
N ASP A 254 -4.89 4.94 -24.64
CA ASP A 254 -3.89 6.01 -24.78
C ASP A 254 -3.21 5.92 -26.17
N PRO A 255 -3.48 6.84 -27.10
CA PRO A 255 -2.92 6.80 -28.46
C PRO A 255 -1.41 7.11 -28.50
N GLY A 256 -0.79 7.52 -27.39
CA GLY A 256 0.64 7.74 -27.28
C GLY A 256 1.39 6.53 -26.75
N GLY A 257 1.81 5.61 -27.62
CA GLY A 257 3.05 4.85 -27.39
C GLY A 257 3.03 3.65 -26.44
N GLN A 258 1.91 2.95 -26.26
CA GLN A 258 1.93 1.56 -25.75
C GLN A 258 2.55 0.59 -26.78
N ASP A 259 3.29 -0.44 -26.34
CA ASP A 259 4.01 -1.38 -27.23
C ASP A 259 3.05 -2.07 -28.21
N LYS A 260 1.95 -2.64 -27.69
CA LYS A 260 0.83 -3.16 -28.49
C LYS A 260 -0.07 -2.03 -28.98
N LYS A 261 0.44 -1.23 -29.92
CA LYS A 261 -0.13 0.02 -30.44
C LYS A 261 -1.64 -0.05 -30.73
N GLY A 262 -2.43 0.38 -29.76
CA GLY A 262 -3.89 0.45 -29.81
C GLY A 262 -4.64 -0.83 -29.42
N TRP A 263 -3.97 -1.98 -29.25
CA TRP A 263 -4.59 -3.27 -28.92
C TRP A 263 -5.78 -3.64 -29.83
N THR A 264 -5.59 -3.57 -31.16
CA THR A 264 -6.70 -3.69 -32.13
C THR A 264 -6.59 -4.84 -33.12
N ASP A 265 -5.49 -5.60 -33.11
CA ASP A 265 -5.24 -6.67 -34.05
C ASP A 265 -5.56 -8.06 -33.46
N GLU A 266 -5.92 -9.00 -34.34
CA GLU A 266 -6.32 -10.35 -33.97
C GLU A 266 -5.16 -11.11 -33.34
N GLY A 267 -5.21 -11.31 -32.02
CA GLY A 267 -4.17 -11.96 -31.22
C GLY A 267 -3.39 -11.04 -30.27
N ASP A 268 -3.62 -9.71 -30.30
CA ASP A 268 -3.00 -8.77 -29.34
C ASP A 268 -3.33 -9.12 -27.88
N PHE A 269 -4.57 -9.59 -27.67
CA PHE A 269 -5.09 -10.06 -26.40
C PHE A 269 -5.15 -11.58 -26.36
N VAL A 270 -4.59 -12.17 -25.30
CA VAL A 270 -4.56 -13.62 -25.08
C VAL A 270 -5.26 -13.98 -23.77
N GLY A 271 -5.95 -15.11 -23.76
CA GLY A 271 -6.50 -15.71 -22.56
C GLY A 271 -7.98 -15.45 -22.26
N TRP A 272 -8.66 -14.57 -22.98
CA TRP A 272 -10.12 -14.40 -22.91
C TRP A 272 -10.73 -14.36 -24.32
N PRO A 273 -11.91 -14.96 -24.56
CA PRO A 273 -12.60 -14.81 -25.84
C PRO A 273 -13.23 -13.42 -25.92
N VAL A 274 -13.02 -12.71 -27.02
CA VAL A 274 -13.62 -11.38 -27.26
C VAL A 274 -14.27 -11.40 -28.64
N ASP A 275 -15.53 -11.00 -28.71
CA ASP A 275 -16.21 -10.78 -29.98
C ASP A 275 -15.77 -9.43 -30.58
N THR A 276 -14.89 -9.46 -31.58
CA THR A 276 -14.45 -8.27 -32.30
C THR A 276 -15.37 -7.92 -33.48
N THR A 277 -16.42 -8.70 -33.77
CA THR A 277 -17.27 -8.52 -34.96
C THR A 277 -18.25 -7.35 -34.86
N GLN A 278 -18.51 -6.86 -33.64
CA GLN A 278 -19.34 -5.68 -33.38
C GLN A 278 -18.54 -4.36 -33.37
N ASN A 279 -17.22 -4.44 -33.55
CA ASN A 279 -16.34 -3.27 -33.56
C ASN A 279 -16.32 -2.62 -34.96
N ASP A 280 -16.96 -1.46 -35.09
CA ASP A 280 -17.11 -0.75 -36.38
C ASP A 280 -15.83 0.05 -36.74
N ALA A 281 -15.89 0.89 -37.78
CA ALA A 281 -14.73 1.46 -38.48
C ALA A 281 -13.65 2.25 -37.67
N GLU A 282 -13.87 2.55 -36.39
CA GLU A 282 -12.87 3.07 -35.45
C GLU A 282 -12.64 2.00 -34.38
N LYS A 283 -11.64 1.13 -34.59
CA LYS A 283 -11.44 -0.07 -33.77
C LYS A 283 -11.22 0.29 -32.27
N THR A 284 -12.22 0.07 -31.42
CA THR A 284 -12.08 0.08 -29.96
C THR A 284 -11.01 -0.93 -29.53
N PRO A 285 -10.11 -0.58 -28.58
CA PRO A 285 -9.13 -1.52 -28.02
C PRO A 285 -9.77 -2.77 -27.44
N ILE A 286 -9.15 -3.93 -27.69
CA ILE A 286 -9.63 -5.23 -27.21
C ILE A 286 -9.77 -5.28 -25.67
N PRO A 287 -8.86 -4.70 -24.85
CA PRO A 287 -9.05 -4.62 -23.40
C PRO A 287 -10.30 -3.83 -22.97
N ASP A 288 -10.71 -2.78 -23.71
CA ASP A 288 -11.97 -2.05 -23.45
C ASP A 288 -13.18 -2.90 -23.85
N LEU A 289 -13.11 -3.59 -24.99
CA LEU A 289 -14.13 -4.56 -25.40
C LEU A 289 -14.31 -5.70 -24.38
N VAL A 290 -13.25 -6.17 -23.72
CA VAL A 290 -13.35 -7.16 -22.62
C VAL A 290 -14.22 -6.60 -21.49
N VAL A 291 -14.03 -5.33 -21.08
CA VAL A 291 -14.85 -4.74 -20.02
C VAL A 291 -16.31 -4.60 -20.46
N GLN A 292 -16.57 -4.10 -21.67
CA GLN A 292 -17.94 -3.95 -22.18
C GLN A 292 -18.66 -5.30 -22.30
N GLN A 293 -18.01 -6.34 -22.83
CA GLN A 293 -18.60 -7.69 -22.95
C GLN A 293 -18.79 -8.38 -21.58
N LEU A 294 -18.00 -8.01 -20.56
CA LEU A 294 -18.25 -8.44 -19.18
C LEU A 294 -19.41 -7.66 -18.54
N PHE A 295 -19.62 -6.39 -18.90
CA PHE A 295 -20.82 -5.63 -18.50
C PHE A 295 -22.09 -6.15 -19.16
N GLU A 296 -22.02 -6.57 -20.43
CA GLU A 296 -23.11 -7.24 -21.14
C GLU A 296 -23.49 -8.57 -20.44
N GLN A 297 -22.50 -9.44 -20.19
CA GLN A 297 -22.71 -10.70 -19.45
C GLN A 297 -23.27 -10.46 -18.03
N LEU A 298 -22.81 -9.40 -17.34
CA LEU A 298 -23.31 -9.04 -16.03
C LEU A 298 -24.75 -8.53 -16.08
N ALA A 299 -25.10 -7.76 -17.10
CA ALA A 299 -26.44 -7.26 -17.32
C ALA A 299 -27.42 -8.38 -17.68
N GLU A 300 -27.08 -9.26 -18.64
CA GLU A 300 -27.83 -10.48 -18.99
C GLU A 300 -28.05 -11.33 -17.73
N ARG A 301 -26.97 -11.65 -17.00
CA ARG A 301 -27.05 -12.43 -15.76
C ARG A 301 -27.90 -11.77 -14.68
N ALA A 302 -28.01 -10.45 -14.63
CA ALA A 302 -28.85 -9.77 -13.65
C ALA A 302 -30.35 -9.95 -13.89
N PHE A 303 -30.78 -10.20 -15.14
CA PHE A 303 -32.17 -10.51 -15.49
C PHE A 303 -32.50 -12.01 -15.51
N GLU A 304 -31.52 -12.86 -15.80
CA GLU A 304 -31.73 -14.31 -15.91
C GLU A 304 -31.79 -15.05 -14.55
N GLN A 305 -32.62 -16.09 -14.48
CA GLN A 305 -32.56 -17.07 -13.40
C GLN A 305 -31.42 -18.07 -13.66
N ALA A 306 -30.31 -17.95 -12.93
CA ALA A 306 -29.23 -18.93 -13.00
C ALA A 306 -29.42 -20.10 -12.02
N ILE A 307 -29.23 -21.30 -12.55
CA ILE A 307 -29.29 -22.56 -11.80
C ILE A 307 -27.89 -23.19 -11.86
N GLY A 308 -27.31 -23.43 -10.68
CA GLY A 308 -26.02 -24.08 -10.51
C GLY A 308 -26.14 -25.60 -10.32
N PRO A 309 -25.05 -26.25 -9.86
CA PRO A 309 -24.98 -27.70 -9.69
C PRO A 309 -26.13 -28.30 -8.89
N ARG A 310 -26.54 -29.52 -9.29
CA ARG A 310 -27.68 -30.28 -8.71
C ARG A 310 -29.03 -29.53 -8.73
N GLY A 311 -29.18 -28.48 -9.54
CA GLY A 311 -30.43 -27.72 -9.65
C GLY A 311 -30.65 -26.72 -8.51
N VAL A 312 -29.56 -26.23 -7.90
CA VAL A 312 -29.63 -25.21 -6.84
C VAL A 312 -29.62 -23.81 -7.46
N GLU A 313 -30.54 -22.95 -7.02
CA GLU A 313 -30.67 -21.58 -7.51
C GLU A 313 -29.54 -20.67 -6.98
N ILE A 314 -28.97 -19.87 -7.88
CA ILE A 314 -27.89 -18.92 -7.60
C ILE A 314 -28.50 -17.54 -7.32
N GLU A 315 -28.54 -17.17 -6.03
CA GLU A 315 -29.16 -15.93 -5.55
C GLU A 315 -28.32 -14.67 -5.86
N THR A 316 -27.03 -14.83 -6.10
CA THR A 316 -26.09 -13.76 -6.47
C THR A 316 -26.19 -13.40 -7.96
N ILE A 317 -26.77 -12.23 -8.26
CA ILE A 317 -27.06 -11.76 -9.63
C ILE A 317 -25.84 -11.41 -10.49
N TYR A 318 -24.62 -11.70 -10.02
CA TYR A 318 -23.35 -11.50 -10.71
C TYR A 318 -22.49 -12.78 -10.81
N VAL A 319 -23.04 -13.94 -10.42
CA VAL A 319 -22.37 -15.26 -10.55
C VAL A 319 -23.10 -16.09 -11.60
N THR A 320 -22.43 -16.44 -12.70
CA THR A 320 -23.01 -17.21 -13.82
C THR A 320 -23.38 -18.65 -13.42
N SER A 321 -24.24 -19.30 -14.21
CA SER A 321 -24.63 -20.71 -14.02
C SER A 321 -23.45 -21.69 -14.15
N ASP A 322 -22.38 -21.28 -14.84
CA ASP A 322 -21.19 -22.08 -15.08
C ASP A 322 -19.97 -21.68 -14.24
N GLY A 323 -20.17 -20.82 -13.23
CA GLY A 323 -19.21 -20.61 -12.15
C GLY A 323 -18.24 -19.45 -12.35
N VAL A 324 -18.65 -18.38 -13.01
CA VAL A 324 -17.89 -17.13 -13.14
C VAL A 324 -18.52 -16.07 -12.23
N ASP A 325 -17.81 -15.63 -11.17
CA ASP A 325 -18.13 -14.38 -10.47
C ASP A 325 -17.65 -13.20 -11.32
N LEU A 326 -18.58 -12.51 -11.99
CA LEU A 326 -18.29 -11.41 -12.89
C LEU A 326 -17.80 -10.17 -12.14
N SER A 327 -18.28 -9.94 -10.92
CA SER A 327 -17.83 -8.82 -10.07
C SER A 327 -16.34 -8.94 -9.75
N GLN A 328 -15.89 -10.15 -9.44
CA GLN A 328 -14.47 -10.44 -9.18
C GLN A 328 -13.64 -10.34 -10.46
N LEU A 329 -14.08 -10.97 -11.55
CA LEU A 329 -13.35 -10.97 -12.82
C LEU A 329 -13.12 -9.56 -13.35
N ILE A 330 -14.18 -8.73 -13.39
CA ILE A 330 -14.11 -7.31 -13.78
C ILE A 330 -13.09 -6.55 -12.92
N GLN A 331 -13.16 -6.67 -11.59
CA GLN A 331 -12.27 -5.92 -10.70
C GLN A 331 -10.80 -6.31 -10.89
N LYS A 332 -10.47 -7.62 -10.93
CA LYS A 332 -9.06 -8.05 -10.99
C LYS A 332 -8.45 -7.77 -12.36
N PHE A 333 -9.26 -7.87 -13.42
CA PHE A 333 -8.88 -7.47 -14.76
C PHE A 333 -8.61 -5.96 -14.82
N LEU A 334 -9.46 -5.10 -14.25
CA LEU A 334 -9.23 -3.65 -14.24
C LEU A 334 -7.97 -3.23 -13.48
N TYR A 335 -7.57 -3.95 -12.43
CA TYR A 335 -6.25 -3.71 -11.80
C TYR A 335 -5.08 -3.98 -12.75
N GLY A 336 -5.22 -4.91 -13.70
CA GLY A 336 -4.25 -5.09 -14.79
C GLY A 336 -4.41 -4.05 -15.89
N ALA A 337 -5.58 -4.04 -16.51
CA ALA A 337 -5.90 -3.29 -17.71
C ALA A 337 -5.85 -1.77 -17.52
N VAL A 338 -6.03 -1.26 -16.30
CA VAL A 338 -5.88 0.17 -15.94
C VAL A 338 -4.63 0.42 -15.11
N ALA A 339 -4.49 -0.19 -13.92
CA ALA A 339 -3.42 0.25 -13.01
C ALA A 339 -2.03 -0.26 -13.44
N PHE A 340 -1.89 -1.57 -13.64
CA PHE A 340 -0.60 -2.16 -14.03
C PHE A 340 -0.18 -1.77 -15.45
N SER A 341 -1.09 -1.77 -16.42
CA SER A 341 -0.80 -1.38 -17.82
C SER A 341 -0.28 0.05 -17.93
N GLN A 342 -0.83 0.97 -17.15
CA GLN A 342 -0.41 2.37 -17.16
C GLN A 342 0.95 2.53 -16.48
N ALA A 343 1.23 1.80 -15.39
CA ALA A 343 2.58 1.82 -14.84
C ALA A 343 3.61 1.23 -15.83
N ALA A 344 3.32 0.05 -16.39
CA ALA A 344 4.30 -0.76 -17.14
C ALA A 344 4.53 -0.35 -18.60
N ASP A 345 3.49 0.14 -19.29
CA ASP A 345 3.44 0.42 -20.74
C ASP A 345 3.11 1.90 -21.00
N ASP A 346 3.24 2.77 -19.98
CA ASP A 346 3.08 4.23 -20.11
C ASP A 346 4.09 5.00 -19.24
N TYR A 347 3.85 5.06 -17.93
CA TYR A 347 4.56 5.96 -17.02
C TYR A 347 6.01 5.55 -16.69
N LEU A 348 6.29 4.24 -16.63
CA LEU A 348 7.62 3.71 -16.32
C LEU A 348 8.32 3.11 -17.56
N ASP A 349 7.77 3.30 -18.76
CA ASP A 349 8.35 2.84 -20.01
C ASP A 349 9.56 3.73 -20.42
N ALA A 350 10.66 3.06 -20.75
CA ALA A 350 11.91 3.66 -21.23
C ALA A 350 11.76 4.38 -22.58
N ASP A 351 10.79 3.98 -23.42
CA ASP A 351 10.48 4.63 -24.69
C ASP A 351 9.37 5.72 -24.58
N LYS A 352 8.77 5.90 -23.38
CA LYS A 352 7.74 6.92 -23.12
C LYS A 352 7.97 7.71 -21.83
N GLY A 353 7.39 7.30 -20.69
CA GLY A 353 7.31 8.11 -19.47
C GLY A 353 8.67 8.49 -18.89
N LEU A 354 9.67 7.60 -18.98
CA LEU A 354 11.03 7.86 -18.48
C LEU A 354 11.81 8.90 -19.32
N LEU A 355 11.32 9.27 -20.52
CA LEU A 355 11.91 10.29 -21.38
C LEU A 355 11.46 11.72 -21.05
N ALA A 356 10.61 11.90 -20.03
CA ALA A 356 10.08 13.19 -19.63
C ALA A 356 11.18 14.17 -19.12
N ASP A 357 10.90 15.46 -19.21
CA ASP A 357 11.86 16.53 -18.84
C ASP A 357 12.00 16.65 -17.31
N ASN A 358 13.24 16.51 -16.81
CA ASN A 358 13.62 16.68 -15.40
C ASN A 358 14.38 18.00 -15.10
N THR A 359 14.45 18.93 -16.06
CA THR A 359 15.31 20.12 -15.95
C THR A 359 14.63 21.38 -15.41
N LYS A 360 13.30 21.38 -15.31
CA LYS A 360 12.48 22.54 -14.94
C LYS A 360 11.11 22.11 -14.36
N PRO A 361 10.46 22.96 -13.55
CA PRO A 361 9.12 22.67 -13.06
C PRO A 361 8.08 22.70 -14.19
N VAL A 362 6.96 22.01 -14.00
CA VAL A 362 5.82 22.04 -14.94
C VAL A 362 5.13 23.40 -14.88
N GLU A 363 5.01 24.07 -16.02
CA GLU A 363 4.19 25.27 -16.19
C GLU A 363 2.85 24.88 -16.83
N LYS A 364 1.74 25.05 -16.10
CA LYS A 364 0.39 24.75 -16.59
C LYS A 364 -0.60 25.82 -16.15
N ASP A 365 -1.37 26.34 -17.12
CA ASP A 365 -2.44 27.35 -16.92
C ASP A 365 -1.99 28.61 -16.15
N GLY A 366 -0.72 29.01 -16.34
CA GLY A 366 -0.10 30.13 -15.63
C GLY A 366 0.32 29.84 -14.19
N SER A 367 0.13 28.60 -13.70
CA SER A 367 0.71 28.10 -12.46
C SER A 367 2.01 27.34 -12.73
N VAL A 368 3.01 27.58 -11.89
CA VAL A 368 4.18 26.69 -11.75
C VAL A 368 3.77 25.56 -10.80
N LYS A 369 4.24 24.34 -11.05
CA LYS A 369 4.08 23.20 -10.15
C LYS A 369 5.38 22.93 -9.40
N PRO A 370 5.33 22.38 -8.17
CA PRO A 370 6.52 22.06 -7.38
C PRO A 370 7.30 20.83 -7.90
N TYR A 371 7.07 20.38 -9.14
CA TYR A 371 7.65 19.17 -9.71
C TYR A 371 8.00 19.33 -11.19
N THR A 372 8.92 18.52 -11.69
CA THR A 372 9.21 18.34 -13.13
C THR A 372 8.20 17.41 -13.82
N ASN A 373 8.26 17.29 -15.15
CA ASN A 373 7.41 16.31 -15.84
C ASN A 373 7.83 14.88 -15.48
N LEU A 374 9.13 14.61 -15.32
CA LEU A 374 9.62 13.27 -14.99
C LEU A 374 9.30 12.86 -13.55
N GLU A 375 9.41 13.80 -12.60
CA GLU A 375 8.96 13.62 -11.22
C GLU A 375 7.48 13.22 -11.20
N HIS A 376 6.63 13.98 -11.89
CA HIS A 376 5.18 13.68 -12.00
C HIS A 376 4.89 12.33 -12.67
N GLN A 377 5.54 12.01 -13.79
CA GLN A 377 5.29 10.73 -14.50
C GLN A 377 5.69 9.52 -13.64
N TRP A 378 6.83 9.59 -12.95
CA TRP A 378 7.24 8.53 -12.04
C TRP A 378 6.28 8.39 -10.84
N ASP A 379 5.84 9.53 -10.29
CA ASP A 379 4.84 9.58 -9.22
C ASP A 379 3.48 9.00 -9.68
N GLU A 380 3.07 9.23 -10.93
CA GLU A 380 1.90 8.61 -11.55
C GLU A 380 2.05 7.08 -11.71
N GLY A 381 3.26 6.57 -11.97
CA GLY A 381 3.57 5.14 -11.97
C GLY A 381 3.44 4.51 -10.57
N PHE A 382 4.03 5.15 -9.56
CA PHE A 382 3.91 4.74 -8.15
C PHE A 382 2.45 4.78 -7.66
N GLY A 383 1.70 5.83 -7.99
CA GLY A 383 0.31 5.98 -7.59
C GLY A 383 -0.63 4.87 -8.07
N TYR A 384 -0.29 4.16 -9.17
CA TYR A 384 -1.02 2.97 -9.62
C TYR A 384 -0.61 1.66 -8.95
N PHE A 385 0.57 1.58 -8.31
CA PHE A 385 0.89 0.46 -7.42
C PHE A 385 -0.01 0.50 -6.17
N GLY A 386 -0.36 1.72 -5.73
CA GLY A 386 -1.33 1.98 -4.69
C GLY A 386 -0.79 1.79 -3.27
N ALA A 387 0.51 2.01 -3.05
CA ALA A 387 1.07 2.05 -1.70
C ALA A 387 0.79 3.42 -1.03
N ALA A 388 0.61 3.41 0.29
CA ALA A 388 0.75 4.62 1.12
C ALA A 388 2.18 5.17 1.03
N ARG A 389 2.40 6.44 1.36
CA ARG A 389 3.75 7.04 1.34
C ARG A 389 4.65 6.46 2.41
N ASN A 390 4.13 6.28 3.62
CA ASN A 390 4.83 5.66 4.74
C ASN A 390 4.78 4.11 4.68
N TYR A 391 4.81 3.50 3.50
CA TYR A 391 4.62 2.05 3.31
C TYR A 391 5.59 1.19 4.14
N MET A 392 6.87 1.60 4.19
CA MET A 392 7.91 0.90 4.94
C MET A 392 7.77 1.01 6.47
N SER A 393 6.87 1.88 6.96
CA SER A 393 6.54 2.00 8.38
C SER A 393 5.53 0.93 8.86
N TYR A 394 4.96 0.12 7.95
CA TYR A 394 3.99 -0.95 8.24
C TYR A 394 4.65 -2.35 8.29
N GLU A 395 4.00 -3.27 8.99
CA GLU A 395 4.21 -4.72 8.84
C GLU A 395 3.27 -5.28 7.75
N ASP A 396 3.63 -6.38 7.06
CA ASP A 396 2.78 -6.97 6.00
C ASP A 396 1.36 -7.32 6.47
N ILE A 397 1.18 -7.71 7.74
CA ILE A 397 -0.15 -8.00 8.31
C ILE A 397 -1.04 -6.76 8.37
N GLU A 398 -0.44 -5.58 8.52
CA GLU A 398 -1.12 -4.28 8.58
C GLU A 398 -1.50 -3.82 7.18
N ILE A 399 -0.56 -3.84 6.23
CA ILE A 399 -0.82 -3.54 4.80
C ILE A 399 -1.87 -4.49 4.23
N ALA A 400 -1.85 -5.75 4.61
CA ALA A 400 -2.85 -6.75 4.21
C ALA A 400 -4.25 -6.51 4.83
N GLY A 401 -4.40 -5.58 5.78
CA GLY A 401 -5.65 -5.31 6.51
C GLY A 401 -6.10 -6.47 7.40
N LYS A 402 -5.16 -7.26 7.93
CA LYS A 402 -5.42 -8.51 8.66
C LYS A 402 -5.16 -8.42 10.18
N GLY A 403 -4.75 -7.26 10.68
CA GLY A 403 -4.36 -7.05 12.09
C GLY A 403 -3.08 -6.26 12.22
N GLY A 404 -2.55 -6.14 13.45
CA GLY A 404 -1.33 -5.39 13.76
C GLY A 404 -1.58 -4.32 14.82
N ARG A 405 -0.86 -3.20 14.72
CA ARG A 405 -0.99 -2.04 15.63
C ARG A 405 -2.33 -1.31 15.45
N ASP A 406 -2.81 -0.74 16.56
CA ASP A 406 -3.91 0.22 16.54
C ASP A 406 -3.51 1.40 15.63
N GLY A 407 -4.41 1.83 14.73
CA GLY A 407 -4.11 2.87 13.74
C GLY A 407 -3.30 2.43 12.51
N PHE A 408 -2.97 1.13 12.36
CA PHE A 408 -2.33 0.55 11.17
C PHE A 408 -3.09 -0.68 10.61
N SER A 409 -3.73 -1.45 11.50
CA SER A 409 -4.27 -2.81 11.24
C SER A 409 -5.28 -2.99 10.10
N ALA A 410 -5.77 -1.90 9.51
CA ALA A 410 -6.79 -1.88 8.47
C ALA A 410 -6.25 -1.53 7.06
N GLY A 411 -4.93 -1.43 6.90
CA GLY A 411 -4.28 -1.08 5.62
C GLY A 411 -4.12 0.42 5.37
N TYR A 412 -4.26 1.24 6.41
CA TYR A 412 -4.07 2.70 6.37
C TYR A 412 -3.60 3.21 7.73
N ASN A 413 -3.01 4.41 7.76
CA ASN A 413 -2.49 5.05 8.97
C ASN A 413 -2.51 6.58 8.86
N ASP A 414 -3.06 7.25 9.87
CA ASP A 414 -3.01 8.71 10.05
C ASP A 414 -1.56 9.07 10.46
N ALA A 415 -0.73 9.29 9.45
CA ALA A 415 0.72 9.46 9.59
C ALA A 415 1.06 10.90 10.01
N ASN A 416 0.27 11.86 9.54
CA ASN A 416 0.43 13.28 9.85
C ASN A 416 -0.30 13.71 11.15
N ALA A 417 -1.17 12.87 11.70
CA ALA A 417 -1.95 13.08 12.92
C ALA A 417 -2.94 14.25 12.91
N ASP A 418 -3.52 14.59 11.75
CA ASP A 418 -4.61 15.58 11.66
C ASP A 418 -5.98 15.04 12.11
N GLY A 419 -6.06 13.74 12.40
CA GLY A 419 -7.28 13.07 12.84
C GLY A 419 -8.15 12.60 11.68
N LYS A 420 -7.57 12.34 10.51
CA LYS A 420 -8.21 11.77 9.31
C LYS A 420 -7.26 10.78 8.61
N ILE A 421 -7.73 10.24 7.49
CA ILE A 421 -6.94 9.41 6.57
C ILE A 421 -7.02 10.01 5.17
N ASP A 422 -5.92 10.54 4.64
CA ASP A 422 -5.85 11.03 3.26
C ASP A 422 -5.62 9.87 2.28
N PHE A 423 -6.59 9.60 1.42
CA PHE A 423 -6.46 8.57 0.39
C PHE A 423 -5.30 8.82 -0.60
N ASN A 424 -4.76 10.04 -0.70
CA ASN A 424 -3.62 10.36 -1.54
C ASN A 424 -2.25 10.04 -0.91
N SER A 425 -2.17 9.70 0.37
CA SER A 425 -0.89 9.44 1.05
C SER A 425 -0.90 8.33 2.09
N GLU A 426 -2.05 8.03 2.70
CA GLU A 426 -2.12 7.26 3.95
C GLU A 426 -2.85 5.92 3.84
N TYR A 427 -3.27 5.54 2.62
CA TYR A 427 -4.13 4.38 2.38
C TYR A 427 -3.55 3.43 1.32
N ASN A 428 -3.55 2.12 1.60
CA ASN A 428 -3.07 1.10 0.68
C ASN A 428 -4.20 0.51 -0.19
N PHE A 429 -4.04 0.62 -1.51
CA PHE A 429 -5.00 0.19 -2.53
C PHE A 429 -4.48 -0.98 -3.38
N GLY A 430 -5.41 -1.76 -3.92
CA GLY A 430 -5.12 -2.66 -5.05
C GLY A 430 -3.97 -3.62 -4.78
N ASN A 431 -2.92 -3.50 -5.60
CA ASN A 431 -1.83 -4.48 -5.68
C ASN A 431 -0.79 -4.38 -4.55
N SER A 432 -0.57 -3.21 -3.96
CA SER A 432 0.25 -3.09 -2.74
C SER A 432 -0.26 -4.03 -1.64
N THR A 433 -1.58 -4.02 -1.39
CA THR A 433 -2.22 -4.92 -0.42
C THR A 433 -2.12 -6.40 -0.81
N ASN A 434 -1.89 -6.73 -2.08
CA ASN A 434 -1.75 -8.10 -2.53
C ASN A 434 -0.32 -8.61 -2.33
N ALA A 435 0.71 -7.78 -2.57
CA ALA A 435 2.09 -8.09 -2.21
C ALA A 435 2.18 -8.50 -0.73
N ALA A 436 1.67 -7.65 0.18
CA ALA A 436 1.68 -7.92 1.61
C ALA A 436 0.94 -9.21 2.01
N LYS A 437 -0.15 -9.57 1.32
CA LYS A 437 -0.85 -10.85 1.56
C LYS A 437 -0.02 -12.05 1.15
N ARG A 438 0.89 -11.93 0.18
CA ARG A 438 1.77 -12.99 -0.32
C ARG A 438 3.03 -13.13 0.51
N ASP A 439 3.61 -12.01 0.95
CA ASP A 439 4.76 -11.98 1.85
C ASP A 439 4.38 -12.51 3.25
N LEU A 440 3.25 -12.05 3.81
CA LEU A 440 2.64 -12.64 5.01
C LEU A 440 2.33 -14.14 4.86
N GLY A 441 2.00 -14.58 3.64
CA GLY A 441 1.75 -16.00 3.32
C GLY A 441 3.01 -16.86 3.34
N THR A 442 4.21 -16.27 3.30
CA THR A 442 5.50 -16.98 3.24
C THR A 442 6.45 -16.67 4.38
N ALA A 443 6.14 -15.69 5.24
CA ALA A 443 7.00 -15.25 6.35
C ALA A 443 7.48 -16.36 7.33
N GLY A 444 6.88 -17.55 7.31
CA GLY A 444 7.31 -18.73 8.07
C GLY A 444 8.06 -19.82 7.28
N ASN A 445 8.24 -19.65 5.96
CA ASN A 445 8.87 -20.60 5.05
C ASN A 445 10.40 -20.42 5.02
N THR A 446 11.10 -21.31 4.29
CA THR A 446 12.57 -21.32 4.18
C THR A 446 13.12 -20.10 3.43
N ASN A 447 12.47 -19.71 2.34
CA ASN A 447 12.85 -18.59 1.47
C ASN A 447 11.63 -17.67 1.29
N PRO A 448 11.24 -16.87 2.30
CA PRO A 448 10.09 -15.98 2.20
C PRO A 448 10.26 -14.95 1.08
N THR A 449 9.15 -14.46 0.53
CA THR A 449 9.15 -13.29 -0.35
C THR A 449 9.03 -12.00 0.47
N ASP A 450 9.50 -10.88 -0.12
CA ASP A 450 9.47 -9.53 0.47
C ASP A 450 9.06 -8.53 -0.64
N LEU A 451 7.99 -8.85 -1.37
CA LEU A 451 7.53 -8.13 -2.58
C LEU A 451 7.02 -6.72 -2.27
N THR A 452 6.47 -6.50 -1.06
CA THR A 452 6.14 -5.16 -0.55
C THR A 452 7.37 -4.25 -0.60
N LYS A 453 8.45 -4.68 0.04
CA LYS A 453 9.72 -3.96 0.08
C LYS A 453 10.41 -3.90 -1.27
N GLU A 454 10.53 -5.02 -2.00
CA GLU A 454 11.21 -5.04 -3.31
C GLU A 454 10.60 -4.04 -4.29
N ALA A 455 9.27 -3.92 -4.32
CA ALA A 455 8.58 -2.93 -5.14
C ALA A 455 8.81 -1.50 -4.63
N PHE A 456 8.61 -1.26 -3.33
CA PHE A 456 8.69 0.08 -2.75
C PHE A 456 10.12 0.64 -2.77
N GLU A 457 11.13 -0.14 -2.40
CA GLU A 457 12.54 0.25 -2.52
C GLU A 457 12.90 0.62 -3.96
N ALA A 458 12.38 -0.11 -4.95
CA ALA A 458 12.63 0.21 -6.36
C ALA A 458 11.98 1.55 -6.76
N PHE A 459 10.72 1.78 -6.39
CA PHE A 459 10.01 3.05 -6.61
C PHE A 459 10.70 4.24 -5.93
N TYR A 460 11.03 4.10 -4.64
CA TYR A 460 11.71 5.13 -3.85
C TYR A 460 13.07 5.47 -4.44
N ASN A 461 13.93 4.46 -4.71
CA ASN A 461 15.28 4.71 -5.22
C ASN A 461 15.27 5.36 -6.61
N GLY A 462 14.34 4.99 -7.49
CA GLY A 462 14.18 5.67 -8.78
C GLY A 462 13.69 7.12 -8.63
N ARG A 463 12.74 7.37 -7.73
CA ARG A 463 12.30 8.74 -7.43
C ARG A 463 13.39 9.60 -6.78
N GLN A 464 14.20 9.00 -5.90
CA GLN A 464 15.37 9.64 -5.28
C GLN A 464 16.44 9.97 -6.33
N LEU A 465 16.67 9.08 -7.31
CA LEU A 465 17.57 9.34 -8.44
C LEU A 465 17.08 10.52 -9.31
N ILE A 466 15.79 10.60 -9.60
CA ILE A 466 15.17 11.75 -10.29
C ILE A 466 15.35 13.04 -9.47
N ASN A 467 15.01 13.01 -8.18
CA ASN A 467 15.02 14.19 -7.30
C ASN A 467 16.43 14.71 -7.03
N SER A 468 17.43 13.82 -6.91
CA SER A 468 18.83 14.20 -6.64
C SER A 468 19.62 14.64 -7.88
N THR A 469 19.12 14.36 -9.09
CA THR A 469 19.83 14.69 -10.33
C THR A 469 19.50 16.10 -10.82
N GLU A 470 20.42 17.05 -10.65
CA GLU A 470 20.38 18.34 -11.35
C GLU A 470 20.64 18.15 -12.87
N GLY A 471 19.67 18.54 -13.69
CA GLY A 471 19.79 18.53 -15.15
C GLY A 471 19.25 17.27 -15.81
N ALA A 472 19.89 16.84 -16.90
CA ALA A 472 19.44 15.69 -17.69
C ALA A 472 19.78 14.37 -17.00
N LEU A 473 18.81 13.47 -16.91
CA LEU A 473 18.94 12.17 -16.24
C LEU A 473 19.60 11.12 -17.15
N ASP A 474 20.30 10.16 -16.54
CA ASP A 474 20.63 8.90 -17.20
C ASP A 474 19.40 7.96 -17.17
N VAL A 475 18.70 7.89 -18.30
CA VAL A 475 17.50 7.06 -18.44
C VAL A 475 17.79 5.57 -18.21
N GLN A 476 18.99 5.07 -18.54
CA GLN A 476 19.34 3.66 -18.31
C GLN A 476 19.47 3.33 -16.82
N ALA A 477 19.94 4.30 -16.02
CA ALA A 477 19.97 4.15 -14.57
C ALA A 477 18.55 4.14 -13.99
N LEU A 478 17.63 4.98 -14.51
CA LEU A 478 16.24 5.01 -14.07
C LEU A 478 15.45 3.75 -14.48
N GLU A 479 15.67 3.25 -15.70
CA GLU A 479 15.06 2.03 -16.24
C GLU A 479 15.35 0.80 -15.36
N VAL A 480 16.55 0.71 -14.76
CA VAL A 480 16.89 -0.34 -13.79
C VAL A 480 15.99 -0.30 -12.54
N HIS A 481 15.54 0.88 -12.11
CA HIS A 481 14.59 1.00 -11.01
C HIS A 481 13.16 0.69 -11.45
N ALA A 482 12.75 1.16 -12.63
CA ALA A 482 11.44 0.86 -13.21
C ALA A 482 11.21 -0.65 -13.36
N ASN A 483 12.14 -1.34 -14.01
CA ASN A 483 12.05 -2.78 -14.25
C ASN A 483 12.05 -3.60 -12.95
N LYS A 484 12.71 -3.15 -11.88
CA LYS A 484 12.62 -3.80 -10.55
C LYS A 484 11.25 -3.62 -9.92
N ALA A 485 10.73 -2.39 -9.92
CA ALA A 485 9.42 -2.08 -9.36
C ALA A 485 8.30 -2.87 -10.07
N LEU A 486 8.34 -2.89 -11.41
CA LEU A 486 7.41 -3.63 -12.24
C LEU A 486 7.54 -5.15 -12.04
N LEU A 487 8.76 -5.70 -11.96
CA LEU A 487 8.95 -7.13 -11.73
C LEU A 487 8.45 -7.57 -10.34
N ALA A 488 8.70 -6.79 -9.29
CA ALA A 488 8.19 -7.09 -7.94
C ALA A 488 6.65 -7.03 -7.88
N TRP A 489 6.05 -6.02 -8.53
CA TRP A 489 4.60 -5.93 -8.68
C TRP A 489 4.03 -7.10 -9.50
N GLU A 490 4.63 -7.45 -10.63
CA GLU A 490 4.16 -8.58 -11.44
C GLU A 490 4.31 -9.92 -10.70
N LYS A 491 5.39 -10.10 -9.93
CA LYS A 491 5.53 -11.21 -8.98
C LYS A 491 4.43 -11.22 -7.91
N ALA A 492 4.01 -10.08 -7.39
CA ALA A 492 2.88 -10.00 -6.46
C ALA A 492 1.54 -10.38 -7.12
N ILE A 493 1.33 -10.05 -8.40
CA ILE A 493 0.20 -10.56 -9.20
C ILE A 493 0.33 -12.08 -9.37
N ALA A 494 1.49 -12.60 -9.78
CA ALA A 494 1.71 -14.00 -10.06
C ALA A 494 1.58 -14.90 -8.82
N ALA A 495 2.16 -14.50 -7.69
CA ALA A 495 1.96 -15.18 -6.40
C ALA A 495 0.48 -15.14 -5.97
N THR A 496 -0.26 -14.07 -6.30
CA THR A 496 -1.71 -13.99 -6.07
C THR A 496 -2.49 -14.96 -6.98
N VAL A 497 -2.07 -15.16 -8.22
CA VAL A 497 -2.65 -16.19 -9.11
C VAL A 497 -2.35 -17.60 -8.57
N VAL A 498 -1.14 -17.87 -8.07
CA VAL A 498 -0.78 -19.16 -7.44
C VAL A 498 -1.66 -19.44 -6.22
N HIS A 499 -1.84 -18.46 -5.34
CA HIS A 499 -2.78 -18.53 -4.22
C HIS A 499 -4.20 -18.92 -4.68
N TYR A 500 -4.73 -18.24 -5.71
CA TYR A 500 -6.06 -18.55 -6.21
C TYR A 500 -6.15 -19.86 -7.00
N ILE A 501 -5.05 -20.39 -7.54
CA ILE A 501 -4.99 -21.79 -8.02
C ILE A 501 -5.17 -22.76 -6.84
N ASN A 502 -4.45 -22.55 -5.72
CA ASN A 502 -4.56 -23.39 -4.53
C ASN A 502 -5.98 -23.35 -3.93
N ASP A 503 -6.57 -22.16 -3.81
CA ASP A 503 -7.93 -21.94 -3.32
C ASP A 503 -9.01 -22.49 -4.27
N THR A 504 -8.83 -22.37 -5.59
CA THR A 504 -9.72 -22.97 -6.60
C THR A 504 -9.68 -24.50 -6.51
N LYS A 505 -8.49 -25.10 -6.39
CA LYS A 505 -8.33 -26.56 -6.22
C LYS A 505 -8.99 -27.07 -4.93
N THR A 506 -8.98 -26.28 -3.87
CA THR A 506 -9.67 -26.59 -2.60
C THR A 506 -11.19 -26.52 -2.77
N ALA A 507 -11.71 -25.45 -3.35
CA ALA A 507 -13.15 -25.30 -3.63
C ALA A 507 -13.68 -26.39 -4.60
N LEU A 508 -12.85 -26.88 -5.52
CA LEU A 508 -13.17 -28.02 -6.38
C LEU A 508 -13.31 -29.34 -5.60
N ASP A 509 -12.52 -29.57 -4.54
CA ASP A 509 -12.68 -30.74 -3.67
C ASP A 509 -13.97 -30.66 -2.85
N ASP A 510 -14.27 -29.49 -2.29
CA ASP A 510 -15.51 -29.26 -1.53
C ASP A 510 -16.76 -29.38 -2.43
N LEU A 511 -16.73 -28.85 -3.65
CA LEU A 511 -17.78 -29.08 -4.65
C LEU A 511 -17.91 -30.56 -5.00
N LEU A 512 -16.82 -31.30 -5.17
CA LEU A 512 -16.84 -32.73 -5.50
C LEU A 512 -17.50 -33.58 -4.39
N VAL A 513 -17.33 -33.18 -3.12
CA VAL A 513 -18.03 -33.79 -1.98
C VAL A 513 -19.54 -33.56 -2.11
N GLU A 514 -19.98 -32.32 -2.33
CA GLU A 514 -21.41 -31.99 -2.42
C GLU A 514 -22.08 -32.50 -3.71
N LEU A 515 -21.34 -32.68 -4.80
CA LEU A 515 -21.81 -33.36 -6.01
C LEU A 515 -22.10 -34.85 -5.76
N LYS A 516 -21.27 -35.50 -4.94
CA LYS A 516 -21.36 -36.94 -4.63
C LYS A 516 -22.23 -37.27 -3.40
N ALA A 517 -22.65 -36.27 -2.63
CA ALA A 517 -23.47 -36.47 -1.44
C ALA A 517 -24.86 -37.09 -1.76
N GLU A 518 -25.22 -38.18 -1.08
CA GLU A 518 -26.49 -38.90 -1.28
C GLU A 518 -27.72 -37.99 -1.13
N GLN A 519 -27.65 -37.05 -0.18
CA GLN A 519 -28.68 -36.04 0.08
C GLN A 519 -28.16 -34.68 -0.39
N LEU A 520 -29.05 -33.83 -0.91
CA LEU A 520 -28.72 -32.47 -1.31
C LEU A 520 -28.91 -31.52 -0.13
N ASP A 521 -27.82 -30.97 0.40
CA ASP A 521 -27.85 -29.74 1.17
C ASP A 521 -27.76 -28.55 0.20
N LYS A 522 -28.84 -27.76 0.10
CA LYS A 522 -28.90 -26.62 -0.82
C LYS A 522 -28.06 -25.43 -0.35
N GLU A 523 -27.97 -25.24 0.95
CA GLU A 523 -27.22 -24.12 1.55
C GLU A 523 -25.73 -24.38 1.40
N LYS A 524 -25.28 -25.59 1.73
CA LYS A 524 -23.89 -25.99 1.57
C LYS A 524 -23.46 -26.04 0.10
N MET A 525 -24.29 -26.60 -0.80
CA MET A 525 -24.00 -26.60 -2.24
C MET A 525 -23.84 -25.18 -2.80
N ARG A 526 -24.66 -24.23 -2.36
CA ARG A 526 -24.54 -22.83 -2.78
C ARG A 526 -23.26 -22.18 -2.25
N ALA A 527 -22.89 -22.43 -1.00
CA ALA A 527 -21.65 -21.91 -0.42
C ALA A 527 -20.42 -22.38 -1.24
N VAL A 528 -20.25 -23.69 -1.42
CA VAL A 528 -19.07 -24.24 -2.12
C VAL A 528 -19.02 -23.84 -3.60
N PHE A 529 -20.17 -23.67 -4.26
CA PHE A 529 -20.23 -23.18 -5.64
C PHE A 529 -19.87 -21.69 -5.74
N ASN A 530 -20.34 -20.86 -4.80
CA ASN A 530 -19.98 -19.43 -4.76
C ASN A 530 -18.50 -19.24 -4.44
N ASP A 531 -17.93 -20.03 -3.52
CA ASP A 531 -16.49 -20.00 -3.20
C ASP A 531 -15.64 -20.42 -4.42
N LEU A 532 -16.05 -21.48 -5.15
CA LEU A 532 -15.40 -21.85 -6.40
C LEU A 532 -15.47 -20.73 -7.44
N ALA A 533 -16.65 -20.16 -7.67
CA ALA A 533 -16.85 -19.12 -8.68
C ALA A 533 -16.05 -17.85 -8.36
N LYS A 534 -16.01 -17.46 -7.08
CA LYS A 534 -15.16 -16.40 -6.56
C LYS A 534 -13.69 -16.70 -6.84
N ASN A 535 -13.16 -17.81 -6.33
CA ASN A 535 -11.73 -18.10 -6.35
C ASN A 535 -11.23 -18.29 -7.79
N TRP A 536 -12.02 -18.93 -8.65
CA TRP A 536 -11.70 -19.08 -10.07
C TRP A 536 -11.68 -17.73 -10.82
N SER A 537 -12.65 -16.84 -10.56
CA SER A 537 -12.65 -15.50 -11.16
C SER A 537 -11.52 -14.61 -10.65
N GLU A 538 -11.15 -14.70 -9.37
CA GLU A 538 -9.99 -13.98 -8.84
C GLU A 538 -8.68 -14.51 -9.46
N MET A 539 -8.52 -15.84 -9.62
CA MET A 539 -7.42 -16.47 -10.37
C MET A 539 -7.33 -15.97 -11.81
N LYS A 540 -8.44 -16.09 -12.56
CA LYS A 540 -8.47 -15.79 -14.00
C LYS A 540 -8.24 -14.30 -14.26
N GLY A 541 -8.90 -13.44 -13.49
CA GLY A 541 -8.82 -11.99 -13.67
C GLY A 541 -7.43 -11.43 -13.37
N PHE A 542 -6.71 -11.96 -12.37
CA PHE A 542 -5.30 -11.59 -12.16
C PHE A 542 -4.35 -12.21 -13.19
N ALA A 543 -4.60 -13.45 -13.64
CA ALA A 543 -3.73 -14.12 -14.62
C ALA A 543 -3.72 -13.41 -15.98
N LEU A 544 -4.82 -12.73 -16.35
CA LEU A 544 -4.89 -11.94 -17.58
C LEU A 544 -3.95 -10.72 -17.57
N ASN A 545 -3.38 -10.33 -16.43
CA ASN A 545 -2.69 -9.04 -16.29
C ASN A 545 -1.25 -9.04 -16.81
N PHE A 546 -0.59 -10.20 -16.92
CA PHE A 546 0.82 -10.28 -17.34
C PHE A 546 1.06 -9.73 -18.74
N GLN A 547 0.06 -9.80 -19.63
CA GLN A 547 0.20 -9.29 -21.00
C GLN A 547 0.31 -7.76 -21.10
N PHE A 548 0.08 -7.02 -20.02
CA PHE A 548 0.14 -5.56 -19.94
C PHE A 548 1.51 -5.00 -19.53
N ASN A 549 2.51 -5.86 -19.26
CA ASN A 549 3.90 -5.43 -19.10
C ASN A 549 4.70 -5.86 -20.35
N PRO A 550 5.25 -4.95 -21.17
CA PRO A 550 6.07 -5.33 -22.32
C PRO A 550 7.35 -6.08 -21.92
N ASN A 551 7.82 -5.88 -20.68
CA ASN A 551 8.97 -6.57 -20.08
C ASN A 551 8.56 -7.76 -19.18
N SER A 552 7.35 -8.31 -19.34
CA SER A 552 6.90 -9.48 -18.57
C SER A 552 7.84 -10.67 -18.77
N PRO A 553 8.19 -11.43 -17.70
CA PRO A 553 8.97 -12.66 -17.81
C PRO A 553 8.38 -13.67 -18.82
N PHE A 554 7.05 -13.67 -19.03
CA PHE A 554 6.41 -14.52 -20.05
C PHE A 554 6.87 -14.26 -21.50
N TYR A 555 7.47 -13.11 -21.79
CA TYR A 555 8.01 -12.78 -23.12
C TYR A 555 9.52 -13.13 -23.27
N ALA A 556 10.15 -13.71 -22.25
CA ALA A 556 11.48 -14.30 -22.37
C ALA A 556 11.47 -15.48 -23.37
N SER A 557 12.57 -15.66 -24.11
CA SER A 557 12.66 -16.61 -25.23
C SER A 557 12.45 -18.08 -24.83
N GLU A 558 12.78 -18.41 -23.58
CA GLU A 558 12.64 -19.69 -22.91
C GLU A 558 11.22 -19.98 -22.42
N HIS A 559 10.31 -19.00 -22.51
CA HIS A 559 8.92 -19.07 -22.06
C HIS A 559 7.92 -18.86 -23.21
N GLU A 560 8.39 -18.89 -24.47
CA GLU A 560 7.58 -18.73 -25.68
C GLU A 560 6.34 -19.65 -25.67
N GLY A 561 5.14 -19.04 -25.66
CA GLY A 561 3.86 -19.73 -25.68
C GLY A 561 3.33 -20.17 -24.31
N GLU A 562 4.11 -20.10 -23.23
CA GLU A 562 3.67 -20.54 -21.90
C GLU A 562 2.53 -19.66 -21.33
N PHE A 563 2.46 -18.38 -21.69
CA PHE A 563 1.31 -17.52 -21.33
C PHE A 563 -0.02 -18.00 -21.94
N ALA A 564 -0.01 -18.37 -23.22
CA ALA A 564 -1.19 -18.94 -23.89
C ALA A 564 -1.55 -20.33 -23.33
N ARG A 565 -0.54 -21.12 -22.96
CA ARG A 565 -0.70 -22.43 -22.32
C ARG A 565 -1.30 -22.31 -20.92
N LEU A 566 -0.83 -21.37 -20.09
CA LEU A 566 -1.38 -21.05 -18.77
C LEU A 566 -2.89 -20.82 -18.84
N HIS A 567 -3.33 -19.94 -19.75
CA HIS A 567 -4.75 -19.65 -19.92
C HIS A 567 -5.56 -20.80 -20.52
N THR A 568 -4.95 -21.63 -21.36
CA THR A 568 -5.58 -22.86 -21.87
C THR A 568 -5.84 -23.86 -20.75
N LEU A 569 -4.90 -24.00 -19.81
CA LEU A 569 -5.02 -24.88 -18.64
C LEU A 569 -6.06 -24.39 -17.62
N MET A 570 -6.15 -23.07 -17.41
CA MET A 570 -7.18 -22.44 -16.56
C MET A 570 -8.59 -22.45 -17.19
N GLY A 571 -8.67 -22.54 -18.53
CA GLY A 571 -9.93 -22.39 -19.26
C GLY A 571 -10.54 -20.98 -19.13
N ASN A 572 -11.77 -20.83 -19.60
CA ASN A 572 -12.57 -19.58 -19.50
C ASN A 572 -13.76 -19.72 -18.53
N LYS A 573 -13.81 -20.82 -17.78
CA LYS A 573 -14.71 -21.09 -16.65
C LYS A 573 -14.20 -22.31 -15.87
N PRO A 574 -14.60 -22.51 -14.59
CA PRO A 574 -14.24 -23.71 -13.85
C PRO A 574 -14.96 -24.95 -14.41
N VAL A 575 -14.39 -26.13 -14.15
CA VAL A 575 -15.09 -27.41 -14.38
C VAL A 575 -15.93 -27.76 -13.16
N ILE A 576 -17.25 -27.80 -13.34
CA ILE A 576 -18.24 -28.01 -12.27
C ILE A 576 -18.91 -29.39 -12.30
N ASP A 577 -18.57 -30.22 -13.29
CA ASP A 577 -19.04 -31.60 -13.44
C ASP A 577 -18.13 -32.60 -12.73
N ALA A 578 -18.72 -33.50 -11.93
CA ALA A 578 -17.99 -34.39 -11.02
C ALA A 578 -16.94 -35.31 -11.70
N ASP A 579 -17.15 -35.65 -12.96
CA ASP A 579 -16.26 -36.51 -13.74
C ASP A 579 -15.02 -35.76 -14.27
N GLY A 580 -15.13 -34.44 -14.49
CA GLY A 580 -14.04 -33.62 -15.04
C GLY A 580 -13.16 -32.94 -14.00
N ILE A 581 -13.60 -32.84 -12.73
CA ILE A 581 -12.89 -32.12 -11.66
C ILE A 581 -11.45 -32.66 -11.45
N THR A 582 -11.24 -33.98 -11.51
CA THR A 582 -9.91 -34.57 -11.27
C THR A 582 -8.89 -34.11 -12.33
N ASP A 583 -9.25 -34.21 -13.61
CA ASP A 583 -8.39 -33.83 -14.73
C ASP A 583 -8.16 -32.31 -14.73
N TYR A 584 -9.19 -31.53 -14.41
CA TYR A 584 -9.08 -30.07 -14.32
C TYR A 584 -8.13 -29.61 -13.20
N LYS A 585 -8.14 -30.27 -12.03
CA LYS A 585 -7.15 -30.00 -10.97
C LYS A 585 -5.72 -30.30 -11.43
N GLN A 586 -5.51 -31.29 -12.30
CA GLN A 586 -4.19 -31.56 -12.90
C GLN A 586 -3.78 -30.45 -13.88
N SER A 587 -4.71 -29.90 -14.67
CA SER A 587 -4.43 -28.71 -15.49
C SER A 587 -4.04 -27.50 -14.63
N LEU A 588 -4.71 -27.30 -13.50
CA LEU A 588 -4.38 -26.24 -12.55
C LEU A 588 -3.02 -26.46 -11.86
N ASP A 589 -2.62 -27.70 -11.59
CA ASP A 589 -1.25 -28.01 -11.14
C ASP A 589 -0.21 -27.61 -12.20
N GLN A 590 -0.44 -27.93 -13.47
CA GLN A 590 0.45 -27.50 -14.57
C GLN A 590 0.46 -25.97 -14.75
N ALA A 591 -0.67 -25.29 -14.54
CA ALA A 591 -0.73 -23.82 -14.57
C ALA A 591 0.12 -23.20 -13.44
N ARG A 592 0.15 -23.85 -12.27
CA ARG A 592 0.99 -23.44 -11.13
C ARG A 592 2.48 -23.71 -11.39
N GLU A 593 2.81 -24.86 -11.98
CA GLU A 593 4.19 -25.19 -12.41
C GLU A 593 4.75 -24.17 -13.41
N ILE A 594 3.92 -23.63 -14.31
CA ILE A 594 4.31 -22.55 -15.23
C ILE A 594 4.67 -21.28 -14.45
N LEU A 595 3.84 -20.87 -13.48
CA LEU A 595 4.10 -19.67 -12.68
C LEU A 595 5.33 -19.81 -11.77
N GLU A 596 5.54 -21.00 -11.19
CA GLU A 596 6.74 -21.34 -10.44
C GLU A 596 8.00 -21.16 -11.29
N LEU A 597 8.00 -21.68 -12.52
CA LEU A 597 9.13 -21.64 -13.43
C LEU A 597 9.39 -20.24 -14.02
N VAL A 598 8.34 -19.52 -14.46
CA VAL A 598 8.45 -18.22 -15.15
C VAL A 598 8.88 -17.09 -14.22
N TYR A 599 8.53 -17.16 -12.92
CA TYR A 599 8.90 -16.14 -11.93
C TYR A 599 10.01 -16.57 -10.96
N GLU A 600 10.58 -17.76 -11.17
CA GLU A 600 11.59 -18.41 -10.32
C GLU A 600 11.15 -18.46 -8.83
N PHE A 601 9.90 -18.82 -8.58
CA PHE A 601 9.39 -18.90 -7.21
C PHE A 601 9.89 -20.14 -6.47
N ASP A 602 10.07 -20.00 -5.15
CA ASP A 602 10.38 -21.14 -4.29
C ASP A 602 9.19 -22.10 -4.18
N ALA A 603 9.46 -23.39 -4.32
CA ALA A 603 8.42 -24.43 -4.32
C ALA A 603 7.67 -24.57 -2.99
N GLU A 604 8.27 -24.22 -1.85
CA GLU A 604 7.58 -24.16 -0.55
C GLU A 604 6.56 -23.02 -0.53
N ASN A 605 6.92 -21.85 -1.07
CA ASN A 605 5.99 -20.71 -1.21
C ASN A 605 4.83 -21.06 -2.14
N VAL A 606 5.11 -21.63 -3.31
CA VAL A 606 4.10 -22.05 -4.30
C VAL A 606 3.12 -23.08 -3.72
N ALA A 607 3.60 -23.97 -2.85
CA ALA A 607 2.77 -24.96 -2.18
C ALA A 607 1.91 -24.38 -1.03
N ASN A 608 2.40 -23.33 -0.34
CA ASN A 608 1.79 -22.78 0.87
C ASN A 608 0.92 -21.52 0.66
N TRP A 609 1.01 -20.86 -0.50
CA TRP A 609 0.35 -19.58 -0.79
C TRP A 609 -1.18 -19.62 -0.80
#